data_AF-A0A2J6I3J2-F1
#
_entry.id   AF-A0A2J6I3J2-F1
#
_cell.length_a   1.000
_cell.length_b   1.000
_cell.length_c   1.000
_cell.angle_alpha   90.00
_cell.angle_beta   90.00
_cell.angle_gamma   90.00
#
_symmetry.space_group_name_H-M   'P 1'
#
loop_
_entity.id
_entity.type
_entity.pdbx_description
1 polymer ?
#
loop_
_entity_poly.entity_id
_entity_poly.type
_entity_poly.pdbx_seq_one_letter_code
_entity_poly.pdbx_strand_id
1 'polypeptide(L)'
;MGAMLFLLTNNNIFCQPAYLGLWQGAFMNDFDVEVAFSINSQEQLDGYIKMMNGTNVIQNDKLSEIQLIDGEFSFYIADKGTPFKGNFNDNFTTLSGEFIFPDDSKNAIELKRSLSKAKLADE
;
A
#
# COMPACT_ATOMS: atom_id res chain seq x y z
N MET A 1 29.24 27.77 -40.90
CA MET A 1 29.54 26.94 -39.72
C MET A 1 28.36 27.09 -38.78
N GLY A 2 27.40 26.16 -38.86
CA GLY A 2 26.09 26.27 -38.22
C GLY A 2 26.08 25.59 -36.85
N ALA A 3 25.44 26.27 -35.90
CA ALA A 3 25.41 25.95 -34.47
C ALA A 3 24.85 24.55 -34.16
N MET A 4 25.54 23.85 -33.26
CA MET A 4 25.14 22.56 -32.72
C MET A 4 24.16 22.79 -31.56
N LEU A 5 22.91 22.37 -31.75
CA LEU A 5 21.84 22.45 -30.77
C LEU A 5 22.01 21.31 -29.76
N PHE A 6 22.44 21.62 -28.53
CA PHE A 6 22.46 20.66 -27.42
C PHE A 6 21.07 20.60 -26.78
N LEU A 7 20.35 19.50 -26.99
CA LEU A 7 19.13 19.18 -26.24
C LEU A 7 19.54 18.51 -24.92
N LEU A 8 19.41 19.24 -23.81
CA LEU A 8 19.48 18.69 -22.47
C LEU A 8 18.17 17.96 -22.17
N THR A 9 18.19 16.62 -22.21
CA THR A 9 17.10 15.78 -21.71
C THR A 9 17.16 15.73 -20.18
N ASN A 10 16.31 16.51 -19.51
CA ASN A 10 16.03 16.31 -18.08
C ASN A 10 15.07 15.12 -17.94
N ASN A 11 15.62 13.92 -17.75
CA ASN A 11 14.84 12.77 -17.32
C ASN A 11 14.54 12.90 -15.82
N ASN A 12 13.43 13.56 -15.47
CA ASN A 12 12.85 13.44 -14.14
C ASN A 12 12.28 12.02 -14.01
N ILE A 13 13.13 11.06 -13.65
CA ILE A 13 12.68 9.76 -13.17
C ILE A 13 12.13 10.02 -11.77
N PHE A 14 10.85 10.37 -11.67
CA PHE A 14 10.11 10.28 -10.42
C PHE A 14 10.00 8.79 -10.08
N CYS A 15 11.00 8.30 -9.35
CA CYS A 15 10.97 6.97 -8.78
C CYS A 15 9.90 7.01 -7.68
N GLN A 16 8.68 6.56 -7.98
CA GLN A 16 7.63 6.45 -6.97
C GLN A 16 8.15 5.55 -5.84
N PRO A 17 7.97 5.92 -4.56
CA PRO A 17 8.38 5.07 -3.45
C PRO A 17 7.84 3.65 -3.62
N ALA A 18 8.70 2.65 -3.41
CA ALA A 18 8.39 1.26 -3.75
C ALA A 18 7.21 0.66 -2.97
N TYR A 19 6.86 1.25 -1.83
CA TYR A 19 5.69 0.89 -1.03
C TYR A 19 4.35 1.39 -1.61
N LEU A 20 4.37 2.34 -2.55
CA LEU A 20 3.15 2.81 -3.20
C LEU A 20 2.58 1.75 -4.16
N GLY A 21 1.25 1.76 -4.26
CA GLY A 21 0.47 0.85 -5.09
C GLY A 21 -0.46 -0.04 -4.28
N LEU A 22 -0.94 -1.09 -4.93
CA LEU A 22 -1.89 -2.05 -4.39
C LEU A 22 -1.15 -3.31 -3.90
N TRP A 23 -1.55 -3.80 -2.74
CA TRP A 23 -1.01 -4.97 -2.05
C TRP A 23 -2.18 -5.92 -1.75
N GLN A 24 -2.03 -7.20 -2.06
CA GLN A 24 -3.11 -8.18 -1.99
C GLN A 24 -2.67 -9.45 -1.26
N GLY A 25 -3.54 -10.01 -0.45
CA GLY A 25 -3.28 -11.26 0.26
C GLY A 25 -4.55 -11.87 0.83
N ALA A 26 -4.38 -12.93 1.61
CA ALA A 26 -5.47 -13.58 2.32
C ALA A 26 -5.32 -13.34 3.83
N PHE A 27 -6.44 -13.11 4.50
CA PHE A 27 -6.50 -12.95 5.95
C PHE A 27 -7.36 -14.05 6.57
N MET A 28 -6.79 -14.72 7.59
CA MET A 28 -7.40 -15.87 8.26
C MET A 28 -7.85 -17.00 7.31
N ASN A 29 -7.26 -17.09 6.11
CA ASN A 29 -7.59 -18.02 5.02
C ASN A 29 -9.01 -17.94 4.44
N ASP A 30 -9.81 -16.99 4.89
CA ASP A 30 -11.23 -16.89 4.52
C ASP A 30 -11.56 -15.58 3.78
N PHE A 31 -10.68 -14.57 3.87
CA PHE A 31 -10.95 -13.24 3.35
C PHE A 31 -9.84 -12.75 2.42
N ASP A 32 -10.22 -12.24 1.26
CA ASP A 32 -9.31 -11.52 0.39
C ASP A 32 -9.11 -10.10 0.91
N VAL A 33 -7.85 -9.68 1.04
CA VAL A 33 -7.49 -8.36 1.54
C VAL A 33 -6.74 -7.60 0.46
N GLU A 34 -7.15 -6.35 0.27
CA GLU A 34 -6.41 -5.36 -0.50
C GLU A 34 -6.01 -4.21 0.40
N VAL A 35 -4.76 -3.78 0.31
CA VAL A 35 -4.27 -2.55 0.93
C VAL A 35 -3.64 -1.70 -0.15
N ALA A 36 -4.01 -0.42 -0.22
CA ALA A 36 -3.39 0.48 -1.18
C ALA A 36 -2.77 1.69 -0.48
N PHE A 37 -1.63 2.11 -0.99
CA PHE A 37 -0.94 3.32 -0.58
C PHE A 37 -0.73 4.24 -1.78
N SER A 38 -1.06 5.51 -1.63
CA SER A 38 -0.92 6.52 -2.67
C SER A 38 -0.47 7.86 -2.08
N ILE A 39 -0.06 8.78 -2.96
CA ILE A 39 0.15 10.18 -2.59
C ILE A 39 -1.07 10.96 -3.05
N ASN A 40 -1.70 11.69 -2.13
CA ASN A 40 -2.88 12.50 -2.45
C ASN A 40 -2.50 13.83 -3.12
N SER A 41 -3.50 14.66 -3.44
CA SER A 41 -3.29 15.97 -4.08
C SER A 41 -2.53 16.99 -3.23
N GLN A 42 -2.35 16.73 -1.94
CA GLN A 42 -1.60 17.55 -0.98
C GLN A 42 -0.19 16.99 -0.74
N GLU A 43 0.27 16.06 -1.58
CA GLU A 43 1.57 15.38 -1.44
C GLU A 43 1.72 14.57 -0.14
N GLN A 44 0.60 14.19 0.49
CA GLN A 44 0.58 13.39 1.71
C GLN A 44 0.32 11.92 1.39
N LEU A 45 0.91 11.03 2.19
CA LEU A 45 0.65 9.61 2.14
C LEU A 45 -0.80 9.31 2.57
N ASP A 46 -1.52 8.62 1.70
CA ASP A 46 -2.89 8.15 1.95
C ASP A 46 -2.96 6.63 1.72
N GLY A 47 -3.98 6.00 2.30
CA GLY A 47 -4.19 4.57 2.11
C GLY A 47 -5.55 4.08 2.56
N TYR A 48 -5.91 2.89 2.07
CA TYR A 48 -7.12 2.18 2.47
C TYR A 48 -6.84 0.70 2.63
N ILE A 49 -7.68 0.03 3.41
CA ILE A 49 -7.79 -1.42 3.47
C ILE A 49 -9.18 -1.86 3.06
N LYS A 50 -9.25 -2.85 2.18
CA LYS A 50 -10.48 -3.49 1.76
C LYS A 50 -10.41 -4.97 2.08
N MET A 51 -11.47 -5.51 2.68
CA MET A 51 -11.60 -6.94 2.93
C MET A 51 -12.85 -7.45 2.22
N MET A 52 -12.73 -8.59 1.57
CA MET A 52 -13.77 -9.19 0.74
C MET A 52 -14.00 -10.65 1.15
N ASN A 53 -15.27 -11.07 1.11
CA ASN A 53 -15.68 -12.46 1.21
C ASN A 53 -16.30 -12.85 -0.14
N GLY A 54 -15.50 -13.48 -1.00
CA GLY A 54 -15.84 -13.66 -2.41
C GLY A 54 -16.04 -12.32 -3.11
N THR A 55 -17.21 -12.09 -3.70
CA THR A 55 -17.55 -10.83 -4.39
C THR A 55 -18.02 -9.71 -3.46
N ASN A 56 -18.26 -10.02 -2.19
CA ASN A 56 -18.86 -9.08 -1.25
C ASN A 56 -17.78 -8.32 -0.47
N VAL A 57 -17.80 -7.00 -0.57
CA VAL A 57 -16.95 -6.13 0.27
C VAL A 57 -17.54 -6.08 1.68
N ILE A 58 -16.75 -6.51 2.67
CA ILE A 58 -17.15 -6.53 4.08
C ILE A 58 -16.42 -5.48 4.92
N GLN A 59 -15.34 -4.91 4.39
CA GLN A 59 -14.59 -3.81 4.99
C GLN A 59 -14.02 -2.94 3.87
N ASN A 60 -14.03 -1.61 4.06
CA ASN A 60 -13.43 -0.65 3.16
C ASN A 60 -13.08 0.62 3.96
N ASP A 61 -12.02 0.53 4.75
CA ASP A 61 -11.70 1.52 5.77
C ASP A 61 -10.49 2.34 5.34
N LYS A 62 -10.51 3.63 5.71
CA LYS A 62 -9.36 4.52 5.51
C LYS A 62 -8.27 4.20 6.53
N LEU A 63 -7.02 4.26 6.10
CA LEU A 63 -5.85 4.13 6.97
C LEU A 63 -5.44 5.49 7.52
N SER A 64 -4.90 5.47 8.73
CA SER A 64 -4.34 6.62 9.41
C SER A 64 -2.95 6.30 9.97
N GLU A 65 -2.20 7.33 10.35
CA GLU A 65 -0.89 7.19 11.00
C GLU A 65 0.12 6.33 10.22
N ILE A 66 0.05 6.34 8.88
CA ILE A 66 0.88 5.53 8.01
C ILE A 66 2.34 6.00 8.10
N GLN A 67 3.22 5.12 8.56
CA GLN A 67 4.61 5.45 8.87
C GLN A 67 5.57 4.34 8.42
N LEU A 68 6.77 4.75 7.99
CA LEU A 68 7.91 3.87 7.75
C LEU A 68 9.08 4.42 8.58
N ILE A 69 9.38 3.77 9.69
CA ILE A 69 10.42 4.19 10.64
C ILE A 69 11.34 3.00 10.90
N ASP A 70 12.65 3.19 10.72
CA ASP A 70 13.67 2.17 10.97
C ASP A 70 13.41 0.81 10.28
N GLY A 71 12.75 0.84 9.12
CA GLY A 71 12.37 -0.34 8.35
C GLY A 71 11.01 -0.94 8.71
N GLU A 72 10.45 -0.59 9.89
CA GLU A 72 9.10 -0.98 10.32
C GLU A 72 8.05 -0.09 9.64
N PHE A 73 7.15 -0.74 8.91
CA PHE A 73 5.98 -0.13 8.31
C PHE A 73 4.77 -0.35 9.20
N SER A 74 4.04 0.74 9.51
CA SER A 74 2.87 0.70 10.37
C SER A 74 1.76 1.61 9.86
N PHE A 75 0.53 1.27 10.22
CA PHE A 75 -0.66 2.08 10.00
C PHE A 75 -1.76 1.70 10.99
N TYR A 76 -2.80 2.53 11.08
CA TYR A 76 -3.91 2.33 11.99
C TYR A 76 -5.27 2.36 11.26
N ILE A 77 -6.10 1.35 11.54
CA ILE A 77 -7.49 1.27 11.09
C ILE A 77 -8.38 1.82 12.21
N ALA A 78 -8.67 3.12 12.16
CA ALA A 78 -9.33 3.83 13.25
C ALA A 78 -10.71 3.24 13.62
N ASP A 79 -11.52 2.90 12.62
CA ASP A 79 -12.87 2.36 12.81
C ASP A 79 -12.89 0.98 13.49
N LYS A 80 -11.74 0.29 13.54
CA LYS A 80 -11.57 -1.03 14.17
C LYS A 80 -10.68 -0.99 15.41
N GLY A 81 -10.09 0.16 15.72
CA GLY A 81 -9.10 0.26 16.79
C GLY A 81 -7.90 -0.66 16.58
N THR A 82 -7.55 -1.00 15.33
CA THR A 82 -6.62 -2.08 15.00
C THR A 82 -5.37 -1.50 14.32
N PRO A 83 -4.22 -1.44 15.01
CA PRO A 83 -2.95 -1.14 14.37
C PRO A 83 -2.41 -2.34 13.59
N PHE A 84 -1.64 -2.04 12.56
CA PHE A 84 -0.79 -2.98 11.84
C PHE A 84 0.68 -2.63 12.06
N LYS A 85 1.52 -3.65 12.19
CA LYS A 85 2.98 -3.53 12.16
C LYS A 85 3.58 -4.61 11.29
N GLY A 86 4.50 -4.22 10.41
CA GLY A 86 5.12 -5.16 9.49
C GLY A 86 6.34 -4.57 8.80
N ASN A 87 6.88 -5.30 7.84
CA ASN A 87 8.04 -4.89 7.06
C ASN A 87 7.86 -5.31 5.60
N PHE A 88 8.41 -4.51 4.69
CA PHE A 88 8.62 -4.95 3.33
C PHE A 88 9.85 -5.85 3.26
N ASN A 89 9.84 -6.82 2.35
CA ASN A 89 11.08 -7.51 2.00
C ASN A 89 12.00 -6.61 1.17
N ASP A 90 13.27 -7.00 1.03
CA ASP A 90 14.31 -6.22 0.33
C ASP A 90 13.93 -5.78 -1.09
N ASN A 91 13.08 -6.57 -1.76
CA ASN A 91 12.66 -6.34 -3.14
C ASN A 91 11.30 -5.61 -3.27
N PHE A 92 10.65 -5.25 -2.15
CA PHE A 92 9.30 -4.66 -2.13
C PHE A 92 8.27 -5.47 -2.95
N THR A 93 8.36 -6.79 -2.89
CA THR A 93 7.36 -7.70 -3.50
C THR A 93 6.35 -8.17 -2.48
N THR A 94 6.71 -8.11 -1.19
CA THR A 94 5.93 -8.65 -0.08
C THR A 94 5.95 -7.66 1.08
N LEU A 95 4.78 -7.44 1.70
CA LEU A 95 4.58 -6.78 2.98
C LEU A 95 4.04 -7.82 3.96
N SER A 96 4.80 -8.11 5.02
CA SER A 96 4.41 -9.10 6.04
C SER A 96 4.34 -8.43 7.40
N GLY A 97 3.36 -8.80 8.21
CA GLY A 97 3.19 -8.21 9.53
C GLY A 97 2.02 -8.80 10.30
N GLU A 98 1.56 -8.08 11.31
CA GLU A 98 0.46 -8.48 12.19
C GLU A 98 -0.53 -7.33 12.41
N PHE A 99 -1.82 -7.67 12.43
CA PHE A 99 -2.86 -6.84 13.02
C PHE A 99 -3.00 -7.16 14.50
N ILE A 100 -3.11 -6.12 15.33
CA ILE A 100 -3.33 -6.24 16.78
C ILE A 100 -4.75 -5.77 17.07
N PHE A 101 -5.61 -6.67 17.52
CA PHE A 101 -7.02 -6.37 17.76
C PHE A 101 -7.23 -5.77 19.16
N PRO A 102 -8.39 -5.14 19.45
CA PRO A 102 -8.68 -4.56 20.76
C PRO A 102 -8.69 -5.56 21.94
N ASP A 103 -8.76 -6.86 21.65
CA ASP A 103 -8.65 -7.95 22.63
C ASP A 103 -7.19 -8.44 22.81
N ASP A 104 -6.21 -7.69 22.30
CA ASP A 104 -4.78 -7.99 22.22
C ASP A 104 -4.43 -9.22 21.38
N SER A 105 -5.41 -9.82 20.68
CA SER A 105 -5.12 -10.90 19.74
C SER A 105 -4.33 -10.39 18.54
N LYS A 106 -3.40 -11.21 18.06
CA LYS A 106 -2.51 -10.89 16.95
C LYS A 106 -2.78 -11.84 15.80
N ASN A 107 -3.01 -11.28 14.61
CA ASN A 107 -3.21 -12.09 13.41
C ASN A 107 -2.22 -11.65 12.33
N ALA A 108 -1.40 -12.60 11.91
CA ALA A 108 -0.42 -12.39 10.85
C ALA A 108 -1.10 -12.25 9.49
N ILE A 109 -0.48 -11.46 8.62
CA ILE A 109 -0.85 -11.34 7.22
C ILE A 109 0.39 -11.19 6.36
N GLU A 110 0.31 -11.74 5.15
CA GLU A 110 1.27 -11.51 4.09
C GLU A 110 0.52 -10.94 2.87
N LEU A 111 0.98 -9.79 2.40
CA LEU A 111 0.44 -9.12 1.23
C LEU A 111 1.51 -9.09 0.13
N LYS A 112 1.12 -9.43 -1.09
CA LYS A 112 1.97 -9.37 -2.28
C LYS A 112 1.63 -8.15 -3.10
N ARG A 113 2.65 -7.53 -3.68
CA ARG A 113 2.43 -6.38 -4.56
C ARG A 113 1.61 -6.80 -5.77
N SER A 114 0.49 -6.12 -6.01
CA SER A 114 -0.31 -6.32 -7.21
C SER A 114 0.39 -5.66 -8.39
N LEU A 115 0.69 -6.45 -9.41
CA LEU A 115 1.24 -5.96 -10.69
C LEU A 115 0.14 -5.58 -11.68
N SER A 116 -1.13 -5.68 -11.28
CA SER A 116 -2.24 -5.28 -12.14
C SER A 116 -2.11 -3.78 -12.42
N LYS A 117 -1.90 -3.43 -13.70
CA LYS A 117 -2.03 -2.05 -14.18
C LYS A 117 -3.33 -1.52 -13.60
N ALA A 118 -3.28 -0.39 -12.90
CA ALA A 118 -4.47 0.42 -12.68
C ALA A 118 -5.17 0.55 -14.03
N LYS A 119 -6.29 -0.16 -14.20
CA LYS A 119 -7.20 0.08 -15.28
C LYS A 119 -7.86 1.41 -14.90
N LEU A 120 -7.15 2.50 -15.21
CA LEU A 120 -7.74 3.82 -15.36
C LEU A 120 -8.93 3.58 -16.30
N ALA A 121 -10.12 3.63 -15.73
CA ALA A 121 -11.34 3.73 -16.48
C ALA A 121 -11.29 5.09 -17.18
N ASP A 122 -10.81 5.08 -18.42
CA ASP A 122 -11.39 5.94 -19.44
C ASP A 122 -12.81 5.40 -19.68
N GLU A 123 -13.78 6.06 -19.05
CA GLU A 123 -15.14 6.23 -19.60
C GLU A 123 -15.43 7.72 -19.65
#